data_AF-A0NB56-F1
#
_entry.id   AF-A0NB56-F1
#
_cell.length_a   1.000
_cell.length_b   1.000
_cell.length_c   1.000
_cell.angle_alpha   90.00
_cell.angle_beta   90.00
_cell.angle_gamma   90.00
#
_symmetry.space_group_name_H-M   'P 1'
#
loop_
_entity.id
_entity.type
_entity.pdbx_description
1 polymer ?
#
loop_
_entity_poly.entity_id
_entity_poly.type
_entity_poly.pdbx_seq_one_letter_code
_entity_poly.pdbx_strand_id
1 'polypeptide(L)'
;NQQHYKIVLNCSTHRCQFLPASANIASSTTNQRQENRKEEVNNEPIKYFGSQASRWTAQRSREGPKGQDIPWFQPYVVNFSVAVFLIYFCILREENDIDEGLGRSLFEHVPGLEEKQLILSYHYNKENGLPTLDIENRMKELGMNFEAAN
;
A
#
# COMPACT_ATOMS: atom_id res chain seq x y z
N ASN A 1 35.17 9.98 50.05
CA ASN A 1 33.75 10.03 49.62
C ASN A 1 33.63 10.95 48.42
N GLN A 2 34.06 10.44 47.26
CA GLN A 2 34.09 11.16 45.98
C GLN A 2 32.70 11.13 45.32
N GLN A 3 32.29 12.31 44.88
CA GLN A 3 31.02 12.63 44.24
C GLN A 3 31.04 12.17 42.77
N HIS A 4 30.08 11.35 42.35
CA HIS A 4 29.80 11.10 40.93
C HIS A 4 28.58 11.91 40.50
N TYR A 5 28.82 12.82 39.57
CA TYR A 5 27.89 13.72 38.90
C TYR A 5 26.86 12.93 38.06
N LYS A 6 25.58 13.29 38.14
CA LYS A 6 24.55 12.91 37.16
C LYS A 6 24.13 14.17 36.40
N ILE A 7 24.30 14.12 35.08
CA ILE A 7 23.86 15.16 34.14
C ILE A 7 22.34 15.04 34.02
N VAL A 8 21.64 16.14 34.34
CA VAL A 8 20.19 16.27 34.23
C VAL A 8 19.89 16.79 32.82
N LEU A 9 19.29 15.97 31.96
CA LEU A 9 18.60 16.46 30.77
C LEU A 9 17.14 16.70 31.14
N ASN A 10 16.80 17.97 31.27
CA ASN A 10 15.48 18.49 31.61
C ASN A 10 14.68 18.64 30.31
N CYS A 11 13.69 17.77 30.07
CA CYS A 11 12.70 17.97 29.01
C CYS A 11 11.35 18.24 29.69
N SER A 12 11.02 19.53 29.80
CA SER A 12 9.75 20.02 30.30
C SER A 12 8.73 20.02 29.17
N THR A 13 7.65 19.25 29.30
CA THR A 13 6.43 19.53 28.52
C THR A 13 5.18 19.12 29.31
N HIS A 14 4.58 20.14 29.91
CA HIS A 14 3.17 20.36 30.25
C HIS A 14 2.20 19.15 30.36
N ARG A 15 1.93 18.79 31.62
CA ARG A 15 0.62 18.51 32.26
C ARG A 15 -0.61 18.37 31.31
N CYS A 16 -1.10 17.14 31.17
CA CYS A 16 -2.54 16.85 31.01
C CYS A 16 -2.97 15.95 32.17
N GLN A 17 -3.89 16.44 32.99
CA GLN A 17 -4.45 15.73 34.14
C GLN A 17 -5.53 14.76 33.65
N PHE A 18 -5.28 13.45 33.78
CA PHE A 18 -6.32 12.43 33.74
C PHE A 18 -6.59 11.95 35.18
N LEU A 19 -7.86 11.98 35.60
CA LEU A 19 -8.33 11.43 36.87
C LEU A 19 -8.15 9.90 36.92
N PRO A 20 -7.93 9.30 38.11
CA PRO A 20 -7.73 7.87 38.24
C PRO A 20 -9.07 7.13 38.24
N ALA A 21 -9.33 6.33 37.20
CA ALA A 21 -10.31 5.26 37.29
C ALA A 21 -9.65 4.07 38.00
N SER A 22 -9.99 3.87 39.28
CA SER A 22 -9.59 2.69 40.03
C SER A 22 -10.24 1.45 39.44
N ALA A 23 -9.42 0.57 38.86
CA ALA A 23 -9.79 -0.80 38.55
C ALA A 23 -8.86 -1.73 39.33
N ASN A 24 -9.40 -2.40 40.34
CA ASN A 24 -8.74 -3.50 41.04
C ASN A 24 -8.68 -4.70 40.10
N ILE A 25 -7.61 -4.83 39.32
CA ILE A 25 -7.32 -6.05 38.58
C ILE A 25 -6.60 -6.99 39.55
N ALA A 26 -7.35 -7.87 40.20
CA ALA A 26 -6.80 -9.02 40.86
C ALA A 26 -6.14 -9.92 39.79
N SER A 27 -4.83 -9.84 39.67
CA SER A 27 -4.06 -10.72 38.80
C SER A 27 -4.03 -12.12 39.42
N SER A 28 -4.80 -13.05 38.86
CA SER A 28 -4.61 -14.47 39.12
C SER A 28 -3.22 -14.88 38.62
N THR A 29 -2.34 -15.20 39.56
CA THR A 29 -0.95 -15.60 39.35
C THR A 29 -0.90 -16.95 38.62
N THR A 30 -0.91 -16.96 37.30
CA THR A 30 -0.47 -18.12 36.54
C THR A 30 1.05 -18.07 36.50
N ASN A 31 1.70 -18.92 37.30
CA ASN A 31 3.15 -19.18 37.27
C ASN A 31 3.57 -19.67 35.88
N GLN A 32 3.76 -18.77 34.93
CA GLN A 32 4.60 -19.04 33.78
C GLN A 32 6.02 -18.69 34.17
N ARG A 33 6.78 -19.74 34.47
CA ARG A 33 8.23 -19.71 34.71
C ARG A 33 8.87 -19.08 33.47
N GLN A 34 9.10 -17.76 33.51
CA GLN A 34 9.84 -17.03 32.51
C GLN A 34 11.31 -17.42 32.67
N GLU A 35 11.67 -18.52 32.03
CA GLU A 35 13.07 -18.85 31.78
C GLU A 35 13.67 -17.68 31.01
N ASN A 36 14.60 -16.98 31.65
CA ASN A 36 15.46 -16.00 31.02
C ASN A 36 16.35 -16.74 30.00
N ARG A 37 15.78 -17.03 28.83
CA ARG A 37 16.57 -17.43 27.66
C ARG A 37 17.30 -16.18 27.21
N LYS A 38 18.57 -16.12 27.59
CA LYS A 38 19.56 -15.26 26.97
C LYS A 38 19.41 -15.44 25.46
N GLU A 39 18.96 -14.39 24.76
CA GLU A 39 18.95 -14.38 23.30
C GLU A 39 20.41 -14.43 22.84
N GLU A 40 20.88 -15.65 22.59
CA GLU A 40 22.11 -15.88 21.88
C GLU A 40 21.93 -15.28 20.48
N VAL A 41 22.71 -14.25 20.17
CA VAL A 41 22.74 -13.62 18.84
C VAL A 41 23.35 -14.64 17.88
N ASN A 42 22.51 -15.55 17.38
CA ASN A 42 22.89 -16.51 16.38
C ASN A 42 22.96 -15.78 15.02
N ASN A 43 24.11 -15.85 14.36
CA ASN A 43 24.34 -15.25 13.04
C ASN A 43 23.72 -16.08 11.89
N GLU A 44 22.90 -17.08 12.20
CA GLU A 44 22.17 -17.84 11.19
C GLU A 44 21.01 -17.02 10.57
N PRO A 45 20.67 -17.25 9.30
CA PRO A 45 19.52 -16.61 8.66
C PRO A 45 18.23 -16.86 9.44
N ILE A 46 17.51 -15.78 9.76
CA ILE A 46 16.24 -15.84 10.50
C ILE A 46 15.24 -16.70 9.71
N LYS A 47 14.77 -17.79 10.33
CA LYS A 47 13.76 -18.67 9.75
C LYS A 47 12.36 -18.05 9.91
N TYR A 48 11.79 -17.56 8.81
CA TYR A 48 10.48 -16.92 8.81
C TYR A 48 9.31 -17.91 8.89
N PHE A 49 9.42 -19.06 8.22
CA PHE A 49 8.39 -20.11 8.23
C PHE A 49 8.32 -20.77 9.63
N GLY A 50 7.16 -20.68 10.27
CA GLY A 50 6.95 -21.20 11.63
C GLY A 50 7.24 -20.22 12.77
N SER A 51 7.71 -19.00 12.47
CA SER A 51 7.82 -17.93 13.46
C SER A 51 6.46 -17.48 14.00
N GLN A 52 6.43 -16.80 15.15
CA GLN A 52 5.19 -16.20 15.68
C GLN A 52 4.60 -15.17 14.71
N ALA A 53 5.44 -14.50 13.91
CA ALA A 53 5.00 -13.60 12.84
C ALA A 53 4.30 -14.37 11.72
N SER A 54 4.77 -15.57 11.36
CA SER A 54 4.11 -16.43 10.36
C SER A 54 2.74 -16.94 10.79
N ARG A 55 2.43 -16.97 12.09
CA ARG A 55 1.10 -17.33 12.62
C ARG A 55 0.11 -16.17 12.58
N TRP A 56 0.55 -14.96 12.24
CA TRP A 56 -0.33 -13.80 12.17
C TRP A 56 -1.11 -13.78 10.85
N THR A 57 -2.42 -14.01 10.92
CA THR A 57 -3.31 -13.97 9.76
C THR A 57 -3.60 -12.53 9.35
N ALA A 58 -3.59 -12.23 8.05
CA ALA A 58 -3.96 -10.92 7.52
C ALA A 58 -5.36 -10.45 7.99
N GLN A 59 -6.27 -11.39 8.22
CA GLN A 59 -7.58 -11.16 8.82
C GLN A 59 -7.48 -10.47 10.18
N ARG A 60 -6.54 -10.86 11.03
CA ARG A 60 -6.34 -10.28 12.37
C ARG A 60 -5.83 -8.84 12.32
N SER A 61 -5.10 -8.45 11.27
CA SER A 61 -4.74 -7.03 11.05
C SER A 61 -5.94 -6.18 10.65
N ARG A 62 -6.89 -6.76 9.92
CA ARG A 62 -8.03 -6.03 9.33
C ARG A 62 -9.23 -5.92 10.28
N GLU A 63 -9.51 -6.97 11.04
CA GLU A 63 -10.70 -7.07 11.90
C GLU A 63 -10.47 -6.54 13.33
N GLY A 64 -9.24 -6.15 13.67
CA GLY A 64 -8.88 -5.72 15.01
C GLY A 64 -8.96 -6.86 16.05
N PRO A 65 -8.74 -6.56 17.34
CA PRO A 65 -8.89 -7.54 18.41
C PRO A 65 -10.33 -8.10 18.44
N LYS A 66 -10.46 -9.43 18.45
CA LYS A 66 -11.76 -10.10 18.58
C LYS A 66 -12.45 -9.64 19.88
N GLY A 67 -13.66 -9.10 19.78
CA GLY A 67 -14.44 -8.62 20.94
C GLY A 67 -14.56 -7.10 21.06
N GLN A 68 -14.13 -6.33 20.06
CA GLN A 68 -14.57 -4.94 19.95
C GLN A 68 -16.00 -4.92 19.41
N ASP A 69 -16.97 -4.47 20.22
CA ASP A 69 -18.33 -4.16 19.77
C ASP A 69 -18.28 -2.95 18.84
N ILE A 70 -17.95 -3.21 17.57
CA ILE A 70 -17.96 -2.20 16.52
C ILE A 70 -19.42 -2.01 16.10
N PRO A 71 -19.97 -0.79 16.23
CA PRO A 71 -21.33 -0.54 15.80
C PRO A 71 -21.44 -0.74 14.28
N TRP A 72 -22.49 -1.43 13.86
CA TRP A 72 -22.73 -1.79 12.46
C TRP A 72 -22.82 -0.58 11.52
N PHE A 73 -23.15 0.62 12.03
CA PHE A 73 -23.25 1.85 11.24
C PHE A 73 -21.89 2.48 10.89
N GLN A 74 -20.81 2.11 11.58
CA GLN A 74 -19.47 2.68 11.39
C GLN A 74 -18.96 2.63 9.93
N PRO A 75 -18.98 1.47 9.23
CA PRO A 75 -18.54 1.44 7.84
C PRO A 75 -19.45 2.28 6.93
N TYR A 76 -20.75 2.35 7.20
CA TYR A 76 -21.68 3.08 6.33
C TYR A 76 -21.46 4.59 6.39
N VAL A 77 -21.20 5.16 7.57
CA VAL A 77 -20.93 6.60 7.71
C VAL A 77 -19.63 6.98 7.01
N VAL A 78 -18.58 6.16 7.16
CA VAL A 78 -17.29 6.38 6.48
C VAL A 78 -17.47 6.29 4.97
N ASN A 79 -18.09 5.21 4.47
CA ASN A 79 -18.34 5.04 3.04
C ASN A 79 -19.23 6.16 2.48
N PHE A 80 -20.23 6.61 3.24
CA PHE A 80 -21.11 7.71 2.84
C PHE A 80 -20.33 9.02 2.69
N SER A 81 -19.45 9.35 3.64
CA SER A 81 -18.62 10.56 3.54
C SER A 81 -17.68 10.52 2.34
N VAL A 82 -17.05 9.37 2.08
CA VAL A 82 -16.20 9.16 0.90
C VAL A 82 -17.02 9.24 -0.38
N ALA A 83 -18.21 8.63 -0.41
CA ALA A 83 -19.10 8.69 -1.57
C ALA A 83 -19.54 10.12 -1.89
N VAL A 84 -19.90 10.92 -0.88
CA VAL A 84 -20.22 12.35 -1.07
C VAL A 84 -19.04 13.11 -1.63
N PHE A 85 -17.82 12.87 -1.12
CA PHE A 85 -16.61 13.46 -1.71
C PHE A 85 -16.40 13.01 -3.15
N LEU A 86 -16.56 11.72 -3.46
CA LEU A 86 -16.41 11.20 -4.82
C LEU A 86 -17.45 11.80 -5.77
N ILE A 87 -18.70 11.94 -5.34
CA ILE A 87 -19.74 12.59 -6.14
C ILE A 87 -19.37 14.06 -6.42
N TYR A 88 -18.86 14.77 -5.41
CA TYR A 88 -18.37 16.14 -5.58
C TYR A 88 -17.19 16.19 -6.56
N PHE A 89 -16.18 15.35 -6.41
CA PHE A 89 -14.97 15.37 -7.24
C PHE A 89 -15.17 14.84 -8.66
N CYS A 90 -16.02 13.83 -8.85
CA CYS A 90 -16.20 13.17 -10.14
C CYS A 90 -17.35 13.74 -10.98
N ILE A 91 -18.34 14.42 -10.37
CA ILE A 91 -19.56 14.85 -11.07
C ILE A 91 -19.85 16.34 -10.87
N LEU A 92 -19.78 16.83 -9.63
CA LEU A 92 -20.27 18.18 -9.30
C LEU A 92 -19.21 19.29 -9.46
N ARG A 93 -17.93 18.92 -9.51
CA ARG A 93 -16.82 19.83 -9.83
C ARG A 93 -16.86 20.14 -11.33
N GLU A 94 -16.70 21.42 -11.67
CA GLU A 94 -16.55 21.85 -13.06
C GLU A 94 -15.45 21.03 -13.76
N GLU A 95 -15.66 20.66 -15.02
CA GLU A 95 -14.77 19.80 -15.78
C GLU A 95 -13.35 20.37 -15.72
N ASN A 96 -12.42 19.59 -15.19
CA ASN A 96 -11.03 20.00 -15.09
C ASN A 96 -10.34 19.61 -16.41
N ASP A 97 -9.44 20.45 -16.97
CA ASP A 97 -8.75 20.20 -18.25
C ASP A 97 -8.09 18.80 -18.35
N ILE A 98 -7.78 18.19 -17.21
CA ILE A 98 -7.22 16.83 -17.09
C ILE A 98 -8.26 15.75 -17.39
N ASP A 99 -9.53 15.96 -17.02
CA ASP A 99 -10.63 15.04 -17.33
C ASP A 99 -10.92 15.05 -18.84
N GLU A 100 -10.88 16.22 -19.49
CA GLU A 100 -10.98 16.34 -20.96
C GLU A 100 -9.79 15.64 -21.65
N GLY A 101 -8.59 15.75 -21.07
CA GLY A 101 -7.38 15.09 -21.55
C GLY A 101 -7.45 13.56 -21.56
N LEU A 102 -8.25 12.94 -20.69
CA LEU A 102 -8.46 11.49 -20.65
C LEU A 102 -9.31 10.97 -21.83
N GLY A 103 -10.17 11.83 -22.41
CA GLY A 103 -10.97 11.50 -23.58
C GLY A 103 -10.18 11.54 -24.90
N ARG A 104 -9.03 12.22 -24.90
CA ARG A 104 -8.10 12.19 -26.04
C ARG A 104 -7.40 10.84 -26.06
N SER A 105 -7.11 10.31 -27.25
CA SER A 105 -6.47 9.01 -27.35
C SER A 105 -5.11 9.06 -26.64
N LEU A 106 -4.83 8.14 -25.70
CA LEU A 106 -3.54 8.15 -24.97
C LEU A 106 -2.33 8.12 -25.91
N PHE A 107 -2.55 7.62 -27.13
CA PHE A 107 -1.60 7.62 -28.23
C PHE A 107 -1.19 9.03 -28.68
N GLU A 108 -2.08 10.02 -28.61
CA GLU A 108 -1.77 11.42 -28.94
C GLU A 108 -0.98 12.12 -27.82
N HIS A 109 -1.25 11.77 -26.56
CA HIS A 109 -0.64 12.46 -25.42
C HIS A 109 0.79 11.99 -25.13
N VAL A 110 1.08 10.70 -25.30
CA VAL A 110 2.40 10.12 -25.05
C VAL A 110 3.12 9.89 -26.37
N PRO A 111 4.01 10.80 -26.81
CA PRO A 111 4.76 10.61 -28.05
C PRO A 111 5.57 9.29 -27.98
N GLY A 112 5.40 8.45 -29.00
CA GLY A 112 6.10 7.16 -29.13
C GLY A 112 5.48 5.97 -28.40
N LEU A 113 4.31 6.12 -27.76
CA LEU A 113 3.60 4.98 -27.15
C LEU A 113 2.96 4.08 -28.21
N GLU A 114 2.35 4.68 -29.23
CA GLU A 114 1.78 3.98 -30.38
C GLU A 114 2.85 3.12 -31.08
N GLU A 115 4.00 3.72 -31.38
CA GLU A 115 5.13 3.05 -32.03
C GLU A 115 5.59 1.80 -31.28
N LYS A 116 5.81 1.91 -29.96
CA LYS A 116 6.23 0.78 -29.12
C LYS A 116 5.18 -0.32 -29.07
N GLN A 117 3.91 0.03 -28.97
CA GLN A 117 2.83 -0.95 -28.96
C GLN A 117 2.70 -1.67 -30.31
N LEU A 118 2.83 -0.94 -31.42
CA LEU A 118 2.86 -1.52 -32.76
C LEU A 118 4.03 -2.49 -32.93
N ILE A 119 5.24 -2.12 -32.51
CA ILE A 119 6.43 -2.99 -32.58
C ILE A 119 6.18 -4.29 -31.80
N LEU A 120 5.71 -4.20 -30.55
CA LEU A 120 5.41 -5.38 -29.73
C LEU A 120 4.35 -6.27 -30.36
N SER A 121 3.26 -5.67 -30.87
CA SER A 121 2.19 -6.41 -31.55
C SER A 121 2.66 -7.08 -32.84
N TYR A 122 3.57 -6.44 -33.59
CA TYR A 122 4.16 -6.97 -34.81
C TYR A 122 5.02 -8.21 -34.51
N HIS A 123 5.92 -8.13 -33.54
CA HIS A 123 6.73 -9.27 -33.11
C HIS A 123 5.84 -10.43 -32.64
N TYR A 124 4.86 -10.15 -31.79
CA TYR A 124 3.92 -11.16 -31.31
C TYR A 124 3.14 -11.81 -32.47
N ASN A 125 2.59 -11.03 -33.41
CA ASN A 125 1.82 -11.59 -34.52
C ASN A 125 2.72 -12.41 -35.47
N LYS A 126 3.94 -11.94 -35.74
CA LYS A 126 4.92 -12.64 -36.57
C LYS A 126 5.34 -13.98 -35.95
N GLU A 127 5.53 -14.03 -34.64
CA GLU A 127 5.84 -15.26 -33.89
C GLU A 127 4.67 -16.25 -33.86
N ASN A 128 3.43 -15.75 -33.79
CA ASN A 128 2.23 -16.57 -33.69
C ASN A 128 1.56 -16.87 -35.05
N GLY A 129 2.15 -16.43 -36.16
CA GLY A 129 1.59 -16.63 -37.51
C GLY A 129 0.27 -15.89 -37.75
N LEU A 130 0.00 -14.83 -37.00
CA LEU A 130 -1.18 -13.98 -37.11
C LEU A 130 -0.96 -12.92 -38.21
N PRO A 131 -2.03 -12.39 -38.82
CA PRO A 131 -1.91 -11.37 -39.86
C PRO A 131 -1.20 -10.10 -39.35
N THR A 132 -0.20 -9.63 -40.10
CA THR A 132 0.61 -8.44 -39.78
C THR A 132 0.33 -7.24 -40.70
N LEU A 133 -0.43 -7.43 -41.78
CA LEU A 133 -0.60 -6.44 -42.86
C LEU A 133 -1.16 -5.10 -42.37
N ASP A 134 -2.11 -5.12 -41.44
CA ASP A 134 -2.71 -3.91 -40.87
C ASP A 134 -1.71 -3.12 -40.01
N ILE A 135 -0.90 -3.84 -39.22
CA ILE A 135 0.15 -3.29 -38.37
C ILE A 135 1.25 -2.66 -39.23
N GLU A 136 1.66 -3.33 -40.32
CA GLU A 136 2.67 -2.82 -41.25
C GLU A 136 2.20 -1.54 -41.98
N ASN A 137 0.93 -1.49 -42.41
CA ASN A 137 0.37 -0.29 -43.03
C ASN A 137 0.37 0.89 -42.06
N ARG A 138 -0.04 0.66 -40.81
CA ARG A 138 -0.04 1.69 -39.77
C ARG A 138 1.38 2.16 -39.40
N MET A 139 2.35 1.25 -39.32
CA MET A 139 3.77 1.61 -39.14
C MET A 139 4.30 2.49 -40.28
N LYS A 140 3.90 2.21 -41.53
CA LYS A 140 4.27 3.01 -42.71
C LYS A 140 3.65 4.41 -42.68
N GLU A 141 2.40 4.55 -42.23
CA GLU A 141 1.75 5.87 -42.06
C GLU A 141 2.52 6.75 -41.08
N LEU A 142 3.09 6.16 -40.03
CA LEU A 142 3.92 6.85 -39.04
C LEU A 142 5.36 7.12 -39.52
N GLY A 143 5.72 6.70 -40.75
CA GLY A 143 7.06 6.88 -41.32
C GLY A 143 8.12 5.96 -40.73
N MET A 144 7.73 4.91 -40.00
CA MET A 144 8.65 3.96 -39.39
C MET A 144 9.01 2.85 -40.37
N ASN A 145 10.29 2.51 -40.44
CA ASN A 145 10.75 1.39 -41.24
C ASN A 145 10.82 0.12 -40.38
N PHE A 146 9.83 -0.77 -40.51
CA PHE A 146 9.71 -2.02 -39.75
C PHE A 146 10.84 -3.03 -40.07
N GLU A 147 11.54 -2.85 -41.20
CA GLU A 147 12.72 -3.65 -41.56
C GLU A 147 13.92 -3.41 -40.63
N ALA A 148 14.00 -2.25 -39.96
CA ALA A 148 15.09 -1.94 -39.03
C ALA A 148 14.95 -2.63 -37.65
N ALA A 149 13.80 -3.29 -37.40
CA ALA A 149 13.53 -4.02 -36.16
C ALA A 149 13.81 -5.54 -36.28
N ASN A 150 14.47 -5.97 -37.36
CA ASN A 150 14.79 -7.37 -37.64
C ASN A 150 16.27 -7.68 -37.42
#